data_AF-A0AA95RYE8-F1
#
_entry.id   AF-A0AA95RYE8-F1
#
_cell.length_a   1.000
_cell.length_b   1.000
_cell.length_c   1.000
_cell.angle_alpha   90.00
_cell.angle_beta   90.00
_cell.angle_gamma   90.00
#
_symmetry.space_group_name_H-M   'P 1'
#
loop_
_entity.id
_entity.type
_entity.pdbx_description
1 polymer ?
#
loop_
_entity_poly.entity_id
_entity_poly.type
_entity_poly.pdbx_seq_one_letter_code
_entity_poly.pdbx_strand_id
1 'polypeptide(L)' 'MSKTNSVEIKCTNPKCGEWFRSPIGFGDMGSFDTFMLLGNTVQCPKCNTMTGCNKENMRVKSDDGGFRGNDTF' A
#
# COMPACT_ATOMS: atom_id res chain seq x y z
N MET A 1 10.18 7.03 16.91
CA MET A 1 9.67 7.20 15.54
C MET A 1 9.59 5.82 14.91
N SER A 2 8.38 5.31 14.70
CA SER A 2 8.19 3.98 14.13
C SER A 2 8.43 4.06 12.63
N LYS A 3 9.60 3.57 12.20
CA LYS A 3 9.98 3.56 10.80
C LYS A 3 9.04 2.66 10.03
N THR A 4 8.61 3.16 8.88
CA THR A 4 7.82 2.41 7.93
C THR A 4 8.75 1.60 7.06
N ASN A 5 8.65 0.26 7.09
CA ASN A 5 9.59 -0.58 6.34
C ASN A 5 9.14 -0.81 4.90
N SER A 6 7.84 -0.96 4.66
CA SER A 6 7.33 -1.29 3.32
C SER A 6 5.85 -0.96 3.18
N VAL A 7 5.47 -0.54 1.98
CA VAL A 7 4.07 -0.34 1.60
C VAL A 7 3.71 -1.42 0.60
N GLU A 8 2.59 -2.10 0.84
CA GLU A 8 2.03 -3.08 -0.08
C GLU A 8 0.65 -2.63 -0.55
N ILE A 9 0.38 -2.86 -1.83
CA ILE A 9 -0.89 -2.54 -2.49
C ILE A 9 -1.50 -3.85 -2.96
N LYS A 10 -2.79 -4.03 -2.70
CA LYS A 10 -3.59 -5.12 -3.26
C LYS A 10 -4.10 -4.73 -4.64
N CYS A 11 -3.83 -5.58 -5.62
CA CYS A 11 -4.37 -5.40 -6.96
C CYS A 11 -5.91 -5.42 -6.93
N THR A 12 -6.56 -4.36 -7.44
CA THR A 12 -8.02 -4.27 -7.53
C THR A 12 -8.60 -5.12 -8.66
N ASN A 13 -7.74 -5.67 -9.52
CA ASN A 13 -8.18 -6.61 -10.54
C ASN A 13 -8.68 -7.91 -9.86
N PRO A 14 -9.96 -8.29 -10.01
CA PRO A 14 -10.52 -9.48 -9.36
C PRO A 14 -9.87 -10.78 -9.85
N LYS A 15 -9.20 -10.77 -11.01
CA LYS A 15 -8.45 -11.92 -11.53
C LYS A 15 -7.04 -12.06 -10.94
N CYS A 16 -6.56 -11.04 -10.23
CA CYS A 16 -5.23 -11.03 -9.63
C CYS A 16 -5.32 -11.00 -8.10
N GLY A 17 -5.93 -9.95 -7.52
CA GLY A 17 -6.11 -9.81 -6.07
C GLY A 17 -4.82 -9.82 -5.24
N GLU A 18 -3.66 -9.78 -5.90
CA GLU A 18 -2.37 -10.06 -5.28
C GLU A 18 -1.80 -8.82 -4.61
N TRP A 19 -1.17 -9.02 -3.46
CA TRP A 19 -0.43 -7.98 -2.75
C TRP A 19 0.96 -7.87 -3.34
N PHE A 20 1.34 -6.65 -3.72
CA PHE A 20 2.69 -6.36 -4.22
C PHE A 20 3.25 -5.13 -3.53
N ARG A 21 4.58 -5.08 -3.43
CA ARG A 21 5.27 -3.95 -2.82
C ARG A 21 5.15 -2.73 -3.74
N SER A 22 4.65 -1.63 -3.19
CA SER A 22 4.66 -0.36 -3.89
C SER A 22 6.09 0.20 -3.94
N PRO A 23 6.53 0.79 -5.07
CA PRO A 23 7.74 1.61 -5.09
C PRO A 23 7.59 2.87 -4.22
N ILE A 24 6.36 3.23 -3.83
CA ILE A 24 6.08 4.32 -2.90
C ILE A 24 6.45 3.85 -1.49
N GLY A 25 7.62 4.24 -1.02
CA GLY A 25 8.04 4.07 0.37
C GLY A 25 7.77 5.33 1.17
N PHE A 26 7.01 5.23 2.25
CA PHE A 26 6.90 6.32 3.23
C PHE A 26 8.03 6.19 4.25
N GLY A 27 8.84 7.22 4.44
CA GLY A 27 9.89 7.23 5.46
C GLY A 27 9.33 7.06 6.87
N ASP A 28 8.14 7.63 7.12
CA ASP A 28 7.50 7.67 8.43
C ASP A 28 5.98 7.45 8.32
N MET A 29 5.39 6.84 9.36
CA MET A 29 3.95 6.61 9.44
C MET A 29 3.10 7.89 9.38
N GLY A 30 3.62 9.00 9.90
CA GLY A 30 2.94 10.29 9.82
C GLY A 30 2.76 10.74 8.37
N SER A 31 3.75 10.49 7.52
CA SER A 31 3.65 10.77 6.09
C SER A 31 2.61 9.88 5.41
N PHE A 32 2.49 8.61 5.80
CA PHE A 32 1.44 7.73 5.26
C PHE A 32 0.02 8.22 5.61
N ASP A 33 -0.20 8.67 6.85
CA ASP A 33 -1.52 9.16 7.25
C ASP A 33 -1.87 10.49 6.56
N THR A 34 -0.89 11.36 6.39
CA THR A 34 -1.12 12.67 5.76
C THR A 34 -1.15 12.59 4.22
N PHE A 35 -0.56 11.55 3.61
CA PHE A 35 -0.61 11.35 2.16
C PHE A 35 -1.98 10.81 1.74
N MET A 36 -2.82 11.70 1.23
CA MET A 36 -3.95 11.30 0.40
C MET A 36 -3.43 10.87 -0.97
N LEU A 37 -3.28 9.58 -1.20
CA LEU A 37 -2.92 9.00 -2.51
C LEU A 37 -4.09 9.02 -3.51
N LEU A 38 -5.08 9.91 -3.31
CA LEU A 38 -6.24 10.07 -4.18
C LEU A 38 -5.78 10.31 -5.63
N GLY A 39 -6.04 9.33 -6.49
CA GLY A 39 -5.68 9.38 -7.92
C GLY A 39 -4.31 8.79 -8.28
N ASN A 40 -3.51 8.31 -7.31
CA ASN A 40 -2.33 7.54 -7.65
C ASN A 40 -2.72 6.15 -8.12
N THR A 41 -2.18 5.73 -9.25
CA THR A 41 -2.35 4.38 -9.77
C THR A 41 -0.99 3.75 -10.01
N VAL A 42 -0.82 2.51 -9.59
CA VAL A 42 0.39 1.72 -9.82
C VAL A 42 0.07 0.57 -10.75
N GLN A 43 1.01 0.21 -11.62
CA GLN A 43 0.88 -0.98 -12.44
C GLN A 43 1.18 -2.22 -11.59
N CYS A 44 0.25 -3.17 -11.51
CA CYS A 44 0.50 -4.44 -10.84
C CYS A 44 1.58 -5.22 -11.60
N PRO A 45 2.69 -5.64 -10.97
CA PRO A 45 3.77 -6.35 -11.64
C PRO A 45 3.39 -7.78 -12.08
N LYS A 46 2.24 -8.29 -11.64
CA LYS A 46 1.79 -9.66 -11.93
C LYS A 46 0.79 -9.74 -13.08
N CYS A 47 -0.14 -8.78 -13.17
CA CYS A 47 -1.16 -8.75 -14.22
C CYS A 47 -1.08 -7.51 -15.14
N ASN A 48 -0.08 -6.63 -14.93
CA ASN A 48 0.11 -5.36 -15.64
C ASN A 48 -1.11 -4.43 -15.67
N THR A 49 -2.08 -4.65 -14.76
CA THR A 49 -3.28 -3.81 -14.65
C THR A 49 -2.99 -2.62 -13.76
N MET A 50 -3.44 -1.44 -14.19
CA MET A 50 -3.40 -0.22 -13.37
C MET A 50 -4.34 -0.37 -12.18
N THR A 51 -3.79 -0.29 -10.99
CA THR A 51 -4.50 -0.40 -9.71
C THR A 51 -4.40 0.93 -8.97
N GLY A 52 -5.53 1.47 -8.52
CA GLY A 52 -5.54 2.65 -7.65
C GLY A 52 -4.84 2.37 -6.33
N CYS A 53 -3.97 3.27 -5.89
CA CYS A 53 -3.30 3.24 -4.60
C CYS A 53 -4.19 3.97 -3.59
N ASN A 54 -5.13 3.28 -2.97
CA ASN A 54 -6.04 3.86 -1.97
C ASN A 54 -5.71 3.29 -0.59
N LYS A 55 -5.98 4.04 0.49
CA LYS A 55 -5.79 3.53 1.87
C LYS A 55 -6.58 2.24 2.15
N GLU A 56 -7.65 2.00 1.40
CA GLU A 56 -8.50 0.79 1.49
C GLU A 56 -7.84 -0.47 0.93
N ASN A 57 -6.99 -0.35 -0.10
CA ASN A 57 -6.27 -1.48 -0.69
C ASN A 57 -4.77 -1.39 -0.45
N MET A 58 -4.36 -0.65 0.58
CA MET A 58 -2.98 -0.45 0.98
C MET A 58 -2.77 -0.87 2.41
N ARG A 59 -1.65 -1.56 2.63
CA ARG A 59 -1.17 -1.89 3.96
C ARG A 59 0.28 -1.49 4.10
N VAL A 60 0.62 -1.11 5.31
CA VAL A 60 1.95 -0.63 5.64
C VAL A 60 2.53 -1.57 6.68
N LYS A 61 3.70 -2.11 6.38
CA LYS A 61 4.45 -2.94 7.31
C LYS A 61 5.40 -2.06 8.12
N SER A 62 5.17 -2.06 9.42
CA SER A 62 6.00 -1.40 10.41
C SER A 62 7.19 -2.29 10.77
N ASP A 63 8.30 -1.69 11.19
CA ASP A 63 9.47 -2.45 11.68
C ASP A 63 9.12 -3.35 12.89
N ASP A 64 8.14 -2.93 13.70
CA ASP A 64 7.56 -3.68 14.83
C ASP A 64 6.80 -4.95 14.40
N GLY A 65 6.74 -5.28 13.11
CA GLY A 65 6.04 -6.44 12.58
C GLY A 65 4.53 -6.26 12.41
N GLY A 66 3.96 -5.17 12.92
CA GLY A 66 2.55 -4.82 12.74
C GLY A 66 2.24 -4.29 11.34
N PHE A 67 1.16 -4.79 10.75
CA PHE A 67 0.53 -4.18 9.58
C PHE A 67 -0.46 -3.12 10.03
N ARG A 68 -0.41 -1.94 9.41
CA ARG A 68 -1.44 -0.89 9.57
C ARG A 68 -2.01 -0.55 8.20
N GLY A 69 -3.32 -0.71 8.05
CA GLY A 69 -4.10 -0.35 6.86
C GLY A 69 -5.58 -0.22 7.21
N ASN A 70 -6.39 0.33 6.32
CA ASN A 70 -7.84 0.42 6.57
C ASN A 70 -8.57 -0.94 6.38
N ASP A 71 -7.85 -1.94 5.84
CA ASP A 71 -8.28 -3.35 5.69
C ASP A 71 -7.69 -4.27 6.78
N THR A 72 -7.32 -3.69 7.94
CA THR A 72 -6.99 -4.48 9.14
C THR A 72 -8.04 -4.18 10.20
N PHE A 73 -9.09 -5.03 10.22
CA PHE A 73 -9.96 -5.23 11.38
C PHE A 73 -9.21 -5.97 12.48
#